data_AF-A0A838ZNY9-F1
#
_entry.id   AF-A0A838ZNY9-F1
#
_cell.length_a   1.000
_cell.length_b   1.000
_cell.length_c   1.000
_cell.angle_alpha   90.00
_cell.angle_beta   90.00
_cell.angle_gamma   90.00
#
_symmetry.space_group_name_H-M   'P 1'
#
loop_
_entity.id
_entity.type
_entity.pdbx_description
1 polymer ?
#
loop_
_entity_poly.entity_id
_entity_poly.type
_entity_poly.pdbx_seq_one_letter_code
_entity_poly.pdbx_strand_id
1 'polypeptide(L)'
;MKLKITRSQDSLKLNSGKSMIAVFVLALFMITSCTNSKAVADSAKLMRGDWTITNVTVDGIQQSYVDITVFDEANSQCYVGSAWHLVQNNATGNYTINAAGDCPSGTTKIKWFVTEEGGQNYFNFKKVYEGEKPKNVVDGYKMRVTANTGSTIVLVQDLMFEGKPISVNYTFQKNS
;
A
#
# COMPACT_ATOMS: atom_id res chain seq x y z
N MET A 1 4.72 43.75 14.74
CA MET A 1 6.04 44.08 15.34
C MET A 1 6.10 43.48 16.74
N LYS A 2 7.04 42.54 16.94
CA LYS A 2 7.56 41.89 18.18
C LYS A 2 6.62 41.25 19.21
N LEU A 3 6.76 39.92 19.35
CA LEU A 3 6.83 39.17 20.63
C LEU A 3 7.73 37.95 20.39
N LYS A 4 9.04 38.04 20.66
CA LYS A 4 9.79 37.68 21.88
C LYS A 4 9.57 36.22 22.34
N ILE A 5 10.37 35.31 21.78
CA ILE A 5 10.56 33.94 22.25
C ILE A 5 11.65 33.95 23.34
N THR A 6 11.37 33.38 24.51
CA THR A 6 12.38 33.13 25.54
C THR A 6 12.36 31.65 25.88
N ARG A 7 13.55 31.02 25.91
CA ARG A 7 13.78 29.61 26.21
C ARG A 7 13.84 29.43 27.74
N SER A 8 13.03 28.54 28.31
CA SER A 8 13.27 28.07 29.69
C SER A 8 14.43 27.08 29.65
N GLN A 9 15.55 27.42 30.27
CA GLN A 9 16.56 26.44 30.67
C GLN A 9 16.31 26.11 32.14
N ASP A 10 15.70 24.95 32.38
CA ASP A 10 15.76 24.33 33.69
C ASP A 10 17.04 23.49 33.76
N SER A 11 18.02 23.99 34.52
CA SER A 11 19.24 23.27 34.85
C SER A 11 18.92 22.15 35.85
N LEU A 12 18.92 20.89 35.40
CA LEU A 12 18.88 19.73 36.28
C LEU A 12 20.23 19.61 37.01
N LYS A 13 20.26 19.93 38.30
CA LYS A 13 21.38 19.59 39.18
C LYS A 13 21.20 18.16 39.68
N LEU A 14 22.00 17.23 39.16
CA LEU A 14 22.14 15.89 39.69
C LEU A 14 23.16 15.92 40.84
N ASN A 15 22.68 15.95 42.09
CA ASN A 15 23.53 15.81 43.26
C ASN A 15 23.53 14.36 43.77
N SER A 16 24.72 13.85 44.05
CA SER A 16 24.99 12.48 44.47
C SER A 16 24.44 12.18 45.86
N GLY A 17 23.64 11.12 46.00
CA GLY A 17 23.21 10.63 47.30
C GLY A 17 22.37 9.37 47.16
N LYS A 18 22.96 8.25 47.53
CA LYS A 18 22.38 6.91 47.55
C LYS A 18 21.05 6.89 48.32
N SER A 19 19.93 6.52 47.70
CA SER A 19 19.00 5.52 48.23
C SER A 19 17.82 5.31 47.29
N MET A 20 17.43 4.04 47.15
CA MET A 20 16.20 3.60 46.49
C MET A 20 14.97 4.37 46.98
N ILE A 21 14.06 4.67 46.04
CA ILE A 21 12.60 4.58 46.09
C ILE A 21 11.97 5.69 45.23
N ALA A 22 10.96 5.29 44.44
CA ALA A 22 9.98 6.08 43.71
C ALA A 22 10.36 6.63 42.33
N VAL A 23 10.13 5.83 41.28
CA VAL A 23 9.27 6.22 40.14
C VAL A 23 8.60 4.95 39.60
N PHE A 24 7.41 4.62 40.12
CA PHE A 24 6.58 3.49 39.67
C PHE A 24 5.50 3.99 38.69
N VAL A 25 5.87 4.79 37.69
CA VAL A 25 4.94 5.34 36.68
C VAL A 25 5.64 5.45 35.33
N LEU A 26 5.97 4.32 34.69
CA LEU A 26 6.11 4.25 33.23
C LEU A 26 6.31 2.79 32.80
N ALA A 27 5.29 2.19 32.19
CA ALA A 27 5.38 1.14 31.17
C ALA A 27 4.13 0.23 31.21
N LEU A 28 2.95 0.77 30.90
CA LEU A 28 2.04 0.01 30.05
C LEU A 28 2.38 0.35 28.60
N PHE A 29 3.51 -0.19 28.13
CA PHE A 29 3.66 -0.42 26.71
C PHE A 29 2.69 -1.56 26.37
N MET A 30 1.49 -1.20 25.94
CA MET A 30 0.59 -2.16 25.28
C MET A 30 1.34 -2.66 24.05
N ILE A 31 1.95 -3.83 24.18
CA ILE A 31 2.52 -4.57 23.06
C ILE A 31 1.32 -5.05 22.25
N THR A 32 0.80 -4.19 21.37
CA THR A 32 -0.20 -4.60 20.39
C THR A 32 0.53 -5.49 19.39
N SER A 33 0.53 -6.79 19.65
CA SER A 33 0.94 -7.77 18.65
C SER A 33 0.01 -7.59 17.44
N CYS A 34 0.55 -7.19 16.30
CA CYS A 34 -0.18 -7.20 15.03
C CYS A 34 -0.43 -8.67 14.64
N THR A 35 -1.48 -9.28 15.20
CA THR A 35 -2.00 -10.54 14.68
C THR A 35 -2.79 -10.20 13.42
N ASN A 36 -2.58 -10.93 12.32
CA ASN A 36 -3.39 -10.74 11.12
C ASN A 36 -4.85 -10.99 11.49
N SER A 37 -5.71 -9.98 11.33
CA SER A 37 -7.13 -10.11 11.64
C SER A 37 -7.74 -11.23 10.78
N LYS A 38 -8.79 -11.88 11.28
CA LYS A 38 -9.55 -12.86 10.48
C LYS A 38 -10.04 -12.23 9.16
N ALA A 39 -10.42 -10.95 9.20
CA ALA A 39 -10.87 -10.21 8.02
C ALA A 39 -9.75 -10.03 6.98
N VAL A 40 -8.51 -9.76 7.40
CA VAL A 40 -7.33 -9.72 6.51
C VAL A 40 -7.12 -11.08 5.84
N ALA A 41 -7.16 -12.17 6.61
CA ALA A 41 -6.95 -13.52 6.10
C ALA A 41 -8.04 -13.94 5.10
N ASP A 42 -9.30 -13.65 5.41
CA ASP A 42 -10.44 -13.94 4.53
C ASP A 42 -10.38 -13.11 3.24
N SER A 43 -10.04 -11.81 3.33
CA SER A 43 -9.86 -10.94 2.18
C SER A 43 -8.76 -11.45 1.24
N ALA A 44 -7.57 -11.77 1.80
CA ALA A 44 -6.47 -12.33 1.02
C ALA A 44 -6.84 -13.68 0.36
N LYS A 45 -7.65 -14.50 1.03
CA LYS A 45 -8.14 -15.77 0.48
C LYS A 45 -9.05 -15.58 -0.74
N LEU A 46 -9.91 -14.55 -0.73
CA LEU A 46 -10.79 -14.24 -1.87
C LEU A 46 -10.01 -13.72 -3.08
N MET A 47 -8.91 -13.00 -2.85
CA MET A 47 -8.07 -12.41 -3.90
C MET A 47 -7.20 -13.43 -4.65
N ARG A 48 -7.06 -14.66 -4.16
CA ARG A 48 -6.24 -15.67 -4.85
C ARG A 48 -6.80 -16.02 -6.23
N GLY A 49 -5.91 -16.25 -7.18
CA GLY A 49 -6.23 -16.74 -8.52
C GLY A 49 -5.74 -15.82 -9.63
N ASP A 50 -6.26 -16.06 -10.82
CA ASP A 50 -5.96 -15.33 -12.03
C ASP A 50 -7.00 -14.24 -12.28
N TRP A 51 -6.54 -13.06 -12.64
CA TRP A 51 -7.34 -11.86 -12.79
C TRP A 51 -6.96 -11.11 -14.06
N THR A 52 -7.93 -10.39 -14.60
CA THR A 52 -7.72 -9.40 -15.65
C THR A 52 -8.22 -8.06 -15.15
N ILE A 53 -7.42 -7.00 -15.27
CA ILE A 53 -7.95 -5.64 -15.05
C ILE A 53 -8.81 -5.28 -16.25
N THR A 54 -10.11 -5.16 -16.05
CA THR A 54 -11.07 -4.87 -17.14
C THR A 54 -11.31 -3.38 -17.33
N ASN A 55 -11.01 -2.57 -16.31
CA ASN A 55 -11.24 -1.13 -16.36
C ASN A 55 -10.29 -0.37 -15.44
N VAL A 56 -9.89 0.83 -15.87
CA VAL A 56 -9.13 1.79 -15.06
C VAL A 56 -9.76 3.17 -15.23
N THR A 57 -10.20 3.78 -14.12
CA THR A 57 -10.81 5.11 -14.12
C THR A 57 -10.11 6.07 -13.17
N VAL A 58 -10.24 7.37 -13.46
CA VAL A 58 -9.71 8.45 -12.62
C VAL A 58 -10.86 9.26 -12.03
N ASP A 59 -10.85 9.46 -10.71
CA ASP A 59 -11.78 10.34 -10.01
C ASP A 59 -11.07 11.62 -9.54
N GLY A 60 -11.83 12.70 -9.36
CA GLY A 60 -11.33 14.00 -8.89
C GLY A 60 -10.81 14.91 -10.00
N ILE A 61 -10.58 14.40 -11.21
CA ILE A 61 -10.23 15.15 -12.42
C ILE A 61 -10.74 14.44 -13.67
N GLN A 62 -10.93 15.17 -14.78
CA GLN A 62 -11.19 14.52 -16.06
C GLN A 62 -9.94 13.78 -16.52
N GLN A 63 -10.08 12.49 -16.81
CA GLN A 63 -8.97 11.60 -17.18
C GLN A 63 -8.18 12.10 -18.41
N SER A 64 -8.84 12.77 -19.37
CA SER A 64 -8.18 13.33 -20.56
C SER A 64 -7.21 14.48 -20.27
N TYR A 65 -7.20 15.02 -19.05
CA TYR A 65 -6.35 16.15 -18.65
C TYR A 65 -5.08 15.74 -17.93
N VAL A 66 -4.91 14.44 -17.65
CA VAL A 66 -3.78 13.94 -16.87
C VAL A 66 -3.18 12.70 -17.50
N ASP A 67 -1.85 12.66 -17.56
CA ASP A 67 -1.08 11.46 -17.80
C ASP A 67 -0.57 10.97 -16.44
N ILE A 68 -1.06 9.80 -16.00
CA ILE A 68 -0.74 9.24 -14.69
C ILE A 68 0.11 8.00 -14.89
N THR A 69 1.42 8.15 -14.71
CA THR A 69 2.33 7.01 -14.60
C THR A 69 2.17 6.38 -13.21
N VAL A 70 1.92 5.08 -13.17
CA VAL A 70 1.71 4.31 -11.95
C VAL A 70 2.71 3.18 -11.85
N PHE A 71 2.96 2.77 -10.61
CA PHE A 71 3.92 1.74 -10.26
C PHE A 71 5.31 1.97 -10.86
N ASP A 72 5.71 3.22 -11.12
CA ASP A 72 7.01 3.60 -11.68
C ASP A 72 7.36 2.88 -13.00
N GLU A 73 6.34 2.52 -13.80
CA GLU A 73 6.53 1.69 -15.01
C GLU A 73 5.76 2.20 -16.22
N ALA A 74 4.46 2.43 -16.09
CA ALA A 74 3.61 2.73 -17.25
C ALA A 74 2.44 3.65 -16.89
N ASN A 75 1.84 4.27 -17.90
CA ASN A 75 0.57 4.97 -17.75
C ASN A 75 -0.50 4.01 -17.17
N SER A 76 -1.37 4.52 -16.29
CA SER A 76 -2.43 3.74 -15.64
C SER A 76 -3.33 2.97 -16.62
N GLN A 77 -3.59 3.52 -17.81
CA GLN A 77 -4.39 2.87 -18.85
C GLN A 77 -3.73 1.65 -19.46
N CYS A 78 -2.40 1.52 -19.40
CA CYS A 78 -1.70 0.32 -19.85
C CYS A 78 -2.04 -0.92 -19.04
N TYR A 79 -2.61 -0.75 -17.85
CA TYR A 79 -3.03 -1.87 -17.03
C TYR A 79 -4.38 -2.43 -17.45
N VAL A 80 -5.18 -1.75 -18.29
CA VAL A 80 -6.40 -2.35 -18.88
C VAL A 80 -6.01 -3.54 -19.75
N GLY A 81 -6.62 -4.69 -19.50
CA GLY A 81 -6.30 -5.96 -20.14
C GLY A 81 -5.04 -6.66 -19.60
N SER A 82 -4.36 -6.10 -18.59
CA SER A 82 -3.23 -6.78 -17.94
C SER A 82 -3.69 -8.01 -17.17
N ALA A 83 -2.87 -9.06 -17.21
CA ALA A 83 -3.13 -10.33 -16.51
C ALA A 83 -2.39 -10.37 -15.18
N TRP A 84 -3.06 -10.76 -14.11
CA TRP A 84 -2.52 -10.82 -12.74
C TRP A 84 -2.72 -12.20 -12.14
N HIS A 85 -1.65 -12.79 -11.62
CA HIS A 85 -1.68 -14.07 -10.93
C HIS A 85 -1.31 -13.87 -9.47
N LEU A 86 -2.24 -14.14 -8.55
CA LEU A 86 -2.08 -13.89 -7.11
C LEU A 86 -2.09 -15.20 -6.32
N VAL A 87 -0.93 -15.53 -5.73
CA VAL A 87 -0.73 -16.72 -4.90
C VAL A 87 -0.61 -16.33 -3.43
N GLN A 88 -1.64 -16.67 -2.65
CA GLN A 88 -1.72 -16.28 -1.24
C GLN A 88 -0.70 -17.02 -0.35
N ASN A 89 -0.51 -18.32 -0.55
CA ASN A 89 0.18 -19.20 0.42
C ASN A 89 1.62 -18.78 0.74
N ASN A 90 2.33 -18.20 -0.21
CA ASN A 90 3.70 -17.73 -0.09
C ASN A 90 3.82 -16.24 -0.42
N ALA A 91 2.71 -15.50 -0.45
CA ALA A 91 2.68 -14.07 -0.76
C ALA A 91 3.40 -13.73 -2.08
N THR A 92 3.22 -14.55 -3.12
CA THR A 92 3.83 -14.31 -4.45
C THR A 92 2.77 -14.02 -5.49
N GLY A 93 3.18 -13.40 -6.57
CA GLY A 93 2.36 -13.22 -7.73
C GLY A 93 3.17 -12.69 -8.89
N ASN A 94 2.48 -12.36 -9.97
CA ASN A 94 3.01 -11.58 -11.07
C ASN A 94 1.88 -10.82 -11.75
N TYR A 95 2.24 -9.80 -12.51
CA TYR A 95 1.36 -9.23 -13.51
C TYR A 95 2.06 -9.14 -14.85
N THR A 96 1.28 -9.17 -15.93
CA THR A 96 1.76 -9.03 -17.30
C THR A 96 1.01 -7.89 -17.96
N ILE A 97 1.74 -6.88 -18.41
CA ILE A 97 1.22 -5.85 -19.30
C ILE A 97 1.34 -6.39 -20.73
N ASN A 98 0.22 -6.39 -21.45
CA ASN A 98 0.17 -6.81 -22.84
C ASN A 98 0.51 -5.61 -23.72
N ALA A 99 1.40 -5.78 -24.71
CA ALA A 99 1.72 -4.71 -25.65
C ALA A 99 0.43 -4.26 -26.37
N ALA A 100 0.06 -3.00 -26.20
CA ALA A 100 -1.04 -2.36 -26.89
C ALA A 100 -0.75 -0.87 -27.05
N GLY A 101 -0.71 -0.37 -28.29
CA GLY A 101 -0.30 1.01 -28.57
C GLY A 101 1.10 1.30 -28.02
N ASP A 102 1.23 2.38 -27.24
CA ASP A 102 2.48 2.82 -26.62
C ASP A 102 2.77 2.14 -25.26
N CYS A 103 1.96 1.16 -24.85
CA CYS A 103 2.15 0.46 -23.59
C CYS A 103 3.32 -0.54 -23.66
N PRO A 104 4.17 -0.60 -22.62
CA PRO A 104 5.23 -1.59 -22.56
C PRO A 104 4.64 -3.00 -22.48
N SER A 105 5.46 -4.00 -22.80
CA SER A 105 5.14 -5.39 -22.51
C SER A 105 6.15 -5.99 -21.56
N GLY A 106 5.66 -6.90 -20.72
CA GLY A 106 6.53 -7.60 -19.79
C GLY A 106 5.75 -8.22 -18.65
N THR A 107 6.36 -9.23 -18.03
CA THR A 107 5.87 -9.86 -16.83
C THR A 107 6.72 -9.42 -15.64
N THR A 108 6.09 -8.83 -14.64
CA THR A 108 6.73 -8.38 -13.41
C THR A 108 6.32 -9.28 -12.26
N LYS A 109 7.30 -9.90 -11.60
CA LYS A 109 7.09 -10.70 -10.38
C LYS A 109 6.82 -9.77 -9.21
N ILE A 110 5.91 -10.17 -8.32
CA ILE A 110 5.55 -9.40 -7.14
C ILE A 110 5.51 -10.25 -5.88
N LYS A 111 5.70 -9.59 -4.73
CA LYS A 111 5.21 -10.06 -3.42
C LYS A 111 4.01 -9.24 -3.04
N TRP A 112 2.96 -9.86 -2.50
CA TRP A 112 1.76 -9.15 -2.10
C TRP A 112 1.18 -9.66 -0.78
N PHE A 113 0.45 -8.79 -0.08
CA PHE A 113 -0.23 -9.10 1.18
C PHE A 113 -1.37 -8.11 1.43
N VAL A 114 -2.27 -8.46 2.35
CA VAL A 114 -3.36 -7.57 2.78
C VAL A 114 -3.05 -7.07 4.19
N THR A 115 -3.32 -5.79 4.45
CA THR A 115 -3.33 -5.20 5.80
C THR A 115 -4.70 -4.59 6.09
N GLU A 116 -4.99 -4.35 7.36
CA GLU A 116 -6.21 -3.65 7.80
C GLU A 116 -5.81 -2.47 8.67
N GLU A 117 -6.34 -1.30 8.36
CA GLU A 117 -6.15 -0.08 9.14
C GLU A 117 -7.51 0.59 9.33
N GLY A 118 -7.94 0.78 10.57
CA GLY A 118 -9.25 1.40 10.86
C GLY A 118 -10.44 0.66 10.26
N GLY A 119 -10.37 -0.66 10.08
CA GLY A 119 -11.41 -1.47 9.43
C GLY A 119 -11.40 -1.45 7.90
N GLN A 120 -10.49 -0.71 7.28
CA GLN A 120 -10.28 -0.69 5.83
C GLN A 120 -9.16 -1.67 5.46
N ASN A 121 -9.44 -2.59 4.53
CA ASN A 121 -8.43 -3.47 3.96
C ASN A 121 -7.59 -2.75 2.89
N TYR A 122 -6.30 -3.05 2.84
CA TYR A 122 -5.36 -2.55 1.84
C TYR A 122 -4.64 -3.69 1.15
N PHE A 123 -4.60 -3.66 -0.18
CA PHE A 123 -3.74 -4.52 -0.97
C PHE A 123 -2.36 -3.86 -1.07
N ASN A 124 -1.34 -4.56 -0.61
CA ASN A 124 0.04 -4.10 -0.64
C ASN A 124 0.83 -5.02 -1.57
N PHE A 125 1.63 -4.46 -2.46
CA PHE A 125 2.57 -5.27 -3.24
C PHE A 125 3.90 -4.57 -3.48
N LYS A 126 4.91 -5.37 -3.80
CA LYS A 126 6.26 -4.94 -4.16
C LYS A 126 6.71 -5.69 -5.40
N LYS A 127 7.39 -5.02 -6.32
CA LYS A 127 8.04 -5.66 -7.47
C LYS A 127 9.27 -6.45 -6.99
N VAL A 128 9.60 -7.53 -7.67
CA VAL A 128 10.78 -8.35 -7.40
C VAL A 128 11.63 -8.38 -8.65
N TYR A 129 12.72 -7.63 -8.65
CA TYR A 129 13.69 -7.59 -9.75
C TYR A 129 14.66 -8.77 -9.67
N GLU A 130 15.21 -9.18 -10.82
CA GLU A 130 16.22 -10.24 -10.85
C GLU A 130 17.46 -9.86 -10.03
N GLY A 131 17.98 -10.83 -9.27
CA GLY A 131 19.14 -10.63 -8.40
C GLY A 131 18.84 -9.91 -7.07
N GLU A 132 17.65 -9.33 -6.91
CA GLU A 132 17.28 -8.61 -5.69
C GLU A 132 16.49 -9.50 -4.72
N LYS A 133 16.93 -9.57 -3.46
CA LYS A 133 16.18 -10.29 -2.42
C LYS A 133 14.94 -9.46 -2.07
N PRO A 134 13.72 -10.03 -1.97
CA PRO A 134 12.51 -9.26 -1.68
C PRO A 134 12.55 -8.41 -0.40
N LYS A 135 13.36 -8.79 0.59
CA LYS A 135 13.57 -8.02 1.82
C LYS A 135 14.34 -6.71 1.62
N ASN A 136 15.04 -6.56 0.51
CA ASN A 136 15.81 -5.38 0.15
C ASN A 136 14.98 -4.40 -0.70
N VAL A 137 13.87 -4.85 -1.28
CA VAL A 137 12.92 -3.99 -2.00
C VAL A 137 12.18 -3.14 -0.98
N VAL A 138 12.59 -1.87 -0.85
CA VAL A 138 12.00 -0.93 0.11
C VAL A 138 10.71 -0.33 -0.44
N ASP A 139 10.63 -0.16 -1.77
CA ASP A 139 9.50 0.46 -2.45
C ASP A 139 8.33 -0.53 -2.61
N GLY A 140 7.14 -0.06 -2.26
CA GLY A 140 5.92 -0.85 -2.32
C GLY A 140 4.73 0.03 -2.56
N TYR A 141 3.70 -0.57 -3.13
CA TYR A 141 2.46 0.10 -3.49
C TYR A 141 1.37 -0.39 -2.56
N LYS A 142 0.55 0.55 -2.08
CA LYS A 142 -0.54 0.31 -1.16
C LYS A 142 -1.81 0.90 -1.76
N MET A 143 -2.85 0.08 -1.89
CA MET A 143 -4.12 0.47 -2.49
C MET A 143 -5.26 0.03 -1.58
N ARG A 144 -6.30 0.86 -1.45
CA ARG A 144 -7.51 0.51 -0.70
C ARG A 144 -8.26 -0.58 -1.45
N VAL A 145 -8.79 -1.55 -0.72
CA VAL A 145 -9.70 -2.57 -1.24
C VAL A 145 -11.13 -2.07 -1.02
N THR A 146 -11.80 -1.59 -2.07
CA THR A 146 -13.18 -1.09 -1.97
C THR A 146 -14.22 -2.15 -2.33
N ALA A 147 -13.83 -3.18 -3.07
CA ALA A 147 -14.62 -4.38 -3.28
C ALA A 147 -13.73 -5.62 -3.37
N ASN A 148 -14.20 -6.74 -2.82
CA ASN A 148 -13.55 -8.05 -2.92
C ASN A 148 -14.60 -9.15 -2.73
N THR A 149 -15.23 -9.57 -3.83
CA THR A 149 -16.34 -10.55 -3.80
C THR A 149 -15.87 -11.99 -4.04
N GLY A 150 -14.58 -12.19 -4.34
CA GLY A 150 -14.04 -13.45 -4.82
C GLY A 150 -14.19 -13.69 -6.33
N SER A 151 -14.97 -12.86 -7.04
CA SER A 151 -15.06 -12.80 -8.51
C SER A 151 -14.68 -11.43 -9.08
N THR A 152 -14.75 -10.38 -8.27
CA THR A 152 -14.36 -9.01 -8.61
C THR A 152 -13.54 -8.41 -7.47
N ILE A 153 -12.50 -7.66 -7.81
CA ILE A 153 -11.76 -6.81 -6.89
C ILE A 153 -11.79 -5.38 -7.43
N VAL A 154 -11.99 -4.40 -6.56
CA VAL A 154 -11.73 -2.99 -6.89
C VAL A 154 -10.64 -2.47 -5.96
N LEU A 155 -9.52 -2.06 -6.55
CA LEU A 155 -8.39 -1.46 -5.84
C LEU A 155 -8.33 0.03 -6.18
N VAL A 156 -8.10 0.87 -5.16
CA VAL A 156 -8.05 2.32 -5.33
C VAL A 156 -6.71 2.85 -4.83
N GLN A 157 -6.02 3.58 -5.72
CA GLN A 157 -4.79 4.29 -5.41
C GLN A 157 -5.10 5.78 -5.24
N ASP A 158 -4.86 6.30 -4.05
CA ASP A 158 -5.03 7.72 -3.74
C ASP A 158 -3.77 8.50 -4.12
N LEU A 159 -3.93 9.62 -4.82
CA LEU A 159 -2.86 10.48 -5.32
C LEU A 159 -3.20 11.96 -5.07
N MET A 160 -2.21 12.82 -5.27
CA MET A 160 -2.38 14.27 -5.22
C MET A 160 -1.94 14.88 -6.55
N PHE A 161 -2.80 15.71 -7.16
CA PHE A 161 -2.49 16.47 -8.36
C PHE A 161 -2.79 17.94 -8.11
N GLU A 162 -1.77 18.80 -8.23
CA GLU A 162 -1.87 20.24 -7.95
C GLU A 162 -2.51 20.57 -6.59
N GLY A 163 -2.20 19.77 -5.56
CA GLY A 163 -2.74 19.94 -4.21
C GLY A 163 -4.19 19.48 -4.03
N LYS A 164 -4.82 18.89 -5.07
CA LYS A 164 -6.15 18.28 -4.98
C LYS A 164 -6.04 16.75 -4.92
N PRO A 165 -6.87 16.08 -4.10
CA PRO A 165 -6.92 14.63 -4.09
C PRO A 165 -7.55 14.11 -5.39
N ILE A 166 -6.90 13.14 -6.01
CA ILE A 166 -7.44 12.34 -7.12
C ILE A 166 -7.25 10.86 -6.79
N SER A 167 -7.95 9.97 -7.47
CA SER A 167 -7.72 8.53 -7.31
C SER A 167 -7.77 7.78 -8.63
N VAL A 168 -6.97 6.72 -8.73
CA VAL A 168 -7.03 5.75 -9.81
C VAL A 168 -7.70 4.49 -9.29
N ASN A 169 -8.78 4.06 -9.95
CA ASN A 169 -9.53 2.87 -9.59
C ASN A 169 -9.24 1.76 -10.60
N TYR A 170 -8.87 0.58 -10.11
CA TYR A 170 -8.59 -0.61 -10.91
C TYR A 170 -9.67 -1.65 -10.64
N THR A 171 -10.44 -2.02 -11.67
CA THR A 171 -11.41 -3.11 -11.57
C THR A 171 -10.81 -4.39 -12.13
N PHE A 172 -10.66 -5.38 -11.26
CA PHE A 172 -10.20 -6.71 -11.61
C PHE A 172 -11.39 -7.65 -11.72
N GLN A 173 -11.42 -8.43 -12.79
CA GLN A 173 -12.34 -9.55 -12.94
C GLN A 173 -11.58 -10.86 -12.88
N LYS A 174 -12.10 -11.82 -12.13
CA LYS A 174 -11.47 -13.14 -12.01
C LYS A 174 -11.62 -13.91 -13.31
N ASN A 175 -10.55 -14.53 -13.75
CA ASN A 175 -10.58 -15.46 -14.86
C ASN A 175 -11.27 -16.75 -14.39
N SER A 176 -12.22 -17.26 -15.18
CA SER A 176 -13.05 -18.42 -14.83
C SER A 176 -12.24 -19.71 -14.73
#